data_AF-A0A941XD95-F1
#
_entry.id   AF-A0A941XD95-F1
#
_cell.length_a   1.000
_cell.length_b   1.000
_cell.length_c   1.000
_cell.angle_alpha   90.00
_cell.angle_beta   90.00
_cell.angle_gamma   90.00
#
_symmetry.space_group_name_H-M   'P 1'
#
loop_
_entity.id
_entity.type
_entity.pdbx_description
1 polymer ?
#
loop_
_entity_poly.entity_id
_entity_poly.type
_entity_poly.pdbx_seq_one_letter_code
_entity_poly.pdbx_strand_id
1 'polypeptide(L)'
;MQKKDSRKAQRRVNLVASLLALALSIGIALNRGLSTALELYANCRILSDAFFISGIFFGGIGALVAISTTGFFDMFAYAFKSLPMLFSFLRKPKDHPTFFDYKTAKAEKREQVQYGLLIIGLVCIAVSLLALAGYYNL
;
A
#
# COMPACT_ATOMS: atom_id res chain seq x y z
N MET A 1 -1.68 1.37 28.87
CA MET A 1 -0.41 0.72 28.46
C MET A 1 -0.37 0.28 26.98
N GLN A 2 -1.48 -0.20 26.39
CA GLN A 2 -1.52 -0.78 25.01
C GLN A 2 -1.08 0.14 23.84
N LYS A 3 -1.26 1.46 23.92
CA LYS A 3 -0.98 2.38 22.78
C LYS A 3 0.53 2.52 22.47
N LYS A 4 1.41 2.26 23.44
CA LYS A 4 2.87 2.39 23.28
C LYS A 4 3.48 1.19 22.55
N ASP A 5 2.94 0.00 22.76
CA ASP A 5 3.41 -1.24 22.14
C ASP A 5 2.98 -1.35 20.67
N SER A 6 1.74 -0.93 20.35
CA SER A 6 1.25 -0.85 18.98
C SER A 6 2.09 0.09 18.10
N ARG A 7 2.53 1.24 18.63
CA ARG A 7 3.44 2.15 17.90
C ARG A 7 4.84 1.59 17.68
N LYS A 8 5.36 0.76 18.60
CA LYS A 8 6.65 0.08 18.41
C LYS A 8 6.55 -1.03 17.35
N ALA A 9 5.47 -1.80 17.37
CA ALA A 9 5.19 -2.81 16.34
C ALA A 9 5.06 -2.14 14.95
N GLN A 10 4.29 -1.05 14.85
CA GLN A 10 4.15 -0.30 13.60
C GLN A 10 5.49 0.24 13.09
N ARG A 11 6.35 0.74 13.98
CA ARG A 11 7.71 1.19 13.60
C ARG A 11 8.53 0.05 13.02
N ARG A 12 8.49 -1.14 13.62
CA ARG A 12 9.20 -2.32 13.08
C ARG A 12 8.67 -2.70 11.70
N VAL A 13 7.35 -2.72 11.52
CA VAL A 13 6.72 -3.01 10.22
C VAL A 13 7.15 -1.99 9.16
N ASN A 14 7.12 -0.69 9.49
CA ASN A 14 7.54 0.35 8.56
C ASN A 14 9.04 0.25 8.21
N LEU A 15 9.90 -0.12 9.16
CA LEU A 15 11.33 -0.33 8.91
C LEU A 15 11.56 -1.52 7.97
N VAL A 16 10.90 -2.65 8.22
CA VAL A 16 10.97 -3.82 7.33
C VAL A 16 10.45 -3.47 5.94
N ALA A 17 9.33 -2.76 5.85
CA ALA A 17 8.77 -2.31 4.58
C ALA A 17 9.73 -1.37 3.81
N SER A 18 10.41 -0.44 4.50
CA SER A 18 11.41 0.42 3.86
C SER A 18 12.62 -0.35 3.35
N LEU A 19 13.09 -1.35 4.10
CA LEU A 19 14.19 -2.21 3.67
C LEU A 19 13.79 -3.05 2.46
N LEU A 20 12.57 -3.58 2.44
CA LEU A 20 12.03 -4.31 1.30
C LEU A 20 11.88 -3.42 0.06
N ALA A 21 11.37 -2.20 0.21
CA ALA A 21 11.26 -1.24 -0.89
C ALA A 21 12.64 -0.88 -1.48
N LEU A 22 13.65 -0.70 -0.63
CA LEU A 22 15.02 -0.47 -1.07
C LEU A 22 15.61 -1.70 -1.76
N ALA A 23 15.46 -2.89 -1.19
CA ALA A 23 15.95 -4.14 -1.77
C ALA A 23 15.32 -4.41 -3.14
N LEU A 24 14.01 -4.14 -3.28
CA LEU A 24 13.29 -4.28 -4.55
C LEU A 24 13.77 -3.26 -5.59
N SER A 25 13.96 -2.00 -5.19
CA SER A 25 14.52 -0.96 -6.08
C SER A 25 15.93 -1.31 -6.54
N ILE A 26 16.81 -1.71 -5.63
CA ILE A 26 18.19 -2.10 -5.96
C ILE A 26 18.21 -3.35 -6.84
N GLY A 27 17.37 -4.34 -6.54
CA GLY A 27 17.24 -5.55 -7.36
C GLY A 27 16.82 -5.25 -8.80
N ILE A 28 15.85 -4.35 -8.99
CA ILE A 28 15.44 -3.89 -10.33
C ILE A 28 16.57 -3.13 -11.02
N ALA A 29 17.26 -2.24 -10.30
CA ALA A 29 18.37 -1.46 -10.85
C ALA A 29 19.52 -2.34 -11.32
N LEU A 30 19.92 -3.34 -10.53
CA LEU A 30 20.95 -4.32 -10.88
C LEU A 30 20.53 -5.15 -12.10
N ASN A 31 19.28 -5.60 -12.15
CA ASN A 31 18.75 -6.35 -13.29
C ASN A 31 18.71 -5.52 -14.58
N ARG A 32 18.56 -4.19 -14.47
CA ARG A 32 18.65 -3.26 -15.59
C ARG A 32 20.07 -2.86 -15.96
N GLY A 33 21.08 -3.41 -15.30
CA GLY A 33 22.49 -3.22 -15.64
C GLY A 33 23.14 -1.98 -15.03
N LEU A 34 22.72 -1.57 -13.82
CA LEU A 34 23.41 -0.52 -13.07
C LEU A 34 24.91 -0.83 -12.96
N SER A 35 25.75 0.01 -13.56
CA SER A 35 27.20 -0.20 -13.64
C SER A 35 27.95 1.10 -13.47
N THR A 36 29.06 1.07 -12.74
CA THR A 36 29.96 2.22 -12.57
C THR A 36 30.72 2.57 -13.85
N ALA A 37 30.70 1.69 -14.85
CA ALA A 37 31.28 1.93 -16.17
C ALA A 37 30.34 2.69 -17.13
N LEU A 38 29.05 2.82 -16.79
CA LEU A 38 28.08 3.60 -17.56
C LEU A 38 28.17 5.08 -17.25
N GLU A 39 27.80 5.91 -18.23
CA GLU A 39 27.67 7.36 -18.03
C GLU A 39 26.65 7.68 -16.93
N LEU A 40 26.90 8.77 -16.18
CA LEU A 40 26.06 9.17 -15.05
C LEU A 40 24.57 9.28 -15.43
N TYR A 41 24.28 9.81 -16.61
CA TYR A 41 22.94 9.93 -17.17
C TYR A 41 22.22 8.57 -17.26
N ALA A 42 22.88 7.55 -17.83
CA ALA A 42 22.29 6.21 -17.96
C ALA A 42 21.96 5.60 -16.59
N ASN A 43 22.84 5.78 -15.60
CA ASN A 43 22.61 5.32 -14.23
C ASN A 43 21.46 6.08 -13.54
N CYS A 44 21.36 7.40 -13.72
CA CYS A 44 20.25 8.20 -13.21
C CYS A 44 18.90 7.74 -13.77
N ARG A 45 18.83 7.38 -15.07
CA ARG A 45 17.63 6.82 -15.69
C ARG A 45 17.21 5.50 -15.06
N ILE A 46 18.16 4.57 -14.94
CA ILE A 46 17.92 3.24 -14.38
C ILE A 46 17.43 3.35 -12.93
N LEU A 47 18.07 4.22 -12.14
CA LEU A 47 17.72 4.43 -10.74
C LEU A 47 16.33 5.07 -10.61
N SER A 48 16.03 6.09 -11.43
CA SER A 48 14.70 6.71 -11.48
C SER A 48 13.60 5.68 -11.71
N ASP A 49 13.74 4.83 -12.74
CA ASP A 49 12.73 3.83 -13.08
C ASP A 49 12.57 2.77 -11.98
N ALA A 50 13.68 2.32 -11.39
CA ALA A 50 13.66 1.29 -10.36
C ALA A 50 12.98 1.76 -9.06
N PHE A 51 13.25 3.00 -8.64
CA PHE A 51 12.58 3.62 -7.49
C PHE A 51 11.12 3.99 -7.80
N PHE A 52 10.80 4.32 -9.05
CA PHE A 52 9.43 4.61 -9.46
C PHE A 52 8.53 3.37 -9.36
N ILE A 53 8.99 2.24 -9.90
CA ILE A 53 8.25 0.97 -9.87
C ILE A 53 7.98 0.56 -8.42
N SER A 54 9.01 0.61 -7.58
CA SER A 54 8.89 0.29 -6.15
C SER A 54 7.97 1.28 -5.44
N GLY A 55 8.10 2.58 -5.73
CA GLY A 55 7.28 3.63 -5.15
C GLY A 55 5.79 3.49 -5.47
N ILE A 56 5.44 3.18 -6.73
CA ILE A 56 4.06 2.88 -7.14
C ILE A 56 3.55 1.63 -6.44
N PHE A 57 4.36 0.57 -6.36
CA PHE A 57 3.93 -0.69 -5.75
C PHE A 57 3.58 -0.51 -4.27
N PHE A 58 4.50 0.04 -3.49
CA PHE A 58 4.29 0.29 -2.06
C PHE A 58 3.28 1.41 -1.80
N GLY A 59 3.30 2.47 -2.62
CA GLY A 59 2.36 3.59 -2.53
C GLY A 59 0.93 3.16 -2.84
N GLY A 60 0.74 2.32 -3.86
CA GLY A 60 -0.56 1.76 -4.25
C GLY A 60 -1.13 0.86 -3.16
N ILE A 61 -0.34 -0.09 -2.64
CA ILE A 61 -0.75 -0.92 -1.51
C ILE A 61 -1.04 -0.07 -0.27
N GLY A 62 -0.20 0.93 0.01
CA GLY A 62 -0.39 1.86 1.12
C GLY A 62 -1.69 2.67 1.00
N ALA A 63 -2.02 3.14 -0.21
CA ALA A 63 -3.28 3.84 -0.49
C ALA A 63 -4.49 2.91 -0.31
N LEU A 64 -4.41 1.67 -0.80
CA LEU A 64 -5.44 0.64 -0.61
C LEU A 64 -5.69 0.36 0.88
N VAL A 65 -4.62 0.22 1.68
CA VAL A 65 -4.71 0.01 3.13
C VAL A 65 -5.31 1.24 3.83
N ALA A 66 -4.91 2.45 3.44
CA ALA A 66 -5.48 3.67 4.00
C ALA A 66 -7.00 3.75 3.73
N ILE A 67 -7.42 3.47 2.50
CA ILE A 67 -8.83 3.51 2.10
C ILE A 67 -9.64 2.33 2.68
N SER A 68 -9.02 1.18 2.94
CA SER A 68 -9.73 0.05 3.55
C SER A 68 -10.16 0.31 4.99
N THR A 69 -9.35 1.04 5.74
CA THR A 69 -9.66 1.40 7.13
C THR A 69 -10.77 2.47 7.25
N THR A 70 -11.06 3.24 6.19
CA THR A 70 -12.17 4.22 6.19
C THR A 70 -13.52 3.59 5.90
N GLY A 71 -13.58 2.32 5.50
CA GLY A 71 -14.82 1.60 5.24
C GLY A 71 -15.31 1.64 3.82
N PHE A 72 -14.53 2.21 2.92
CA PHE A 72 -14.86 2.25 1.50
C PHE A 72 -15.12 0.84 0.95
N PHE A 73 -14.32 -0.15 1.38
CA PHE A 73 -14.48 -1.54 0.95
C PHE A 73 -15.55 -2.34 1.72
N ASP A 74 -16.20 -1.76 2.74
CA ASP A 74 -17.23 -2.49 3.51
C ASP A 74 -18.48 -2.77 2.69
N MET A 75 -18.79 -1.90 1.72
CA MET A 75 -19.89 -2.10 0.80
C MET A 75 -19.65 -3.30 -0.12
N PHE A 76 -18.43 -3.46 -0.64
CA PHE A 76 -18.06 -4.63 -1.43
C PHE A 76 -18.08 -5.90 -0.58
N ALA A 77 -17.52 -5.86 0.64
CA ALA A 77 -17.53 -7.01 1.55
C ALA A 77 -18.95 -7.47 1.91
N TYR A 78 -19.86 -6.52 2.13
CA TYR A 78 -21.28 -6.81 2.34
C TYR A 78 -21.92 -7.42 1.09
N ALA A 79 -21.68 -6.85 -0.10
CA ALA A 79 -22.22 -7.34 -1.37
C ALA A 79 -21.78 -8.79 -1.66
N PHE A 80 -20.50 -9.12 -1.44
CA PHE A 80 -19.98 -10.49 -1.58
C PHE A 80 -20.58 -11.45 -0.55
N LYS A 81 -20.85 -10.99 0.67
CA LYS A 81 -21.52 -11.79 1.70
C LYS A 81 -22.99 -12.04 1.38
N SER A 82 -23.67 -11.08 0.75
CA SER A 82 -25.06 -11.21 0.31
C SER A 82 -25.25 -11.95 -1.01
N LEU A 83 -24.21 -12.00 -1.86
CA LEU A 83 -24.22 -12.66 -3.17
C LEU A 83 -24.71 -14.13 -3.15
N PRO A 84 -24.12 -15.04 -2.35
CA PRO A 84 -24.60 -16.43 -2.29
C PRO A 84 -26.01 -16.55 -1.67
N MET A 85 -26.51 -15.50 -1.03
CA MET A 85 -27.84 -15.45 -0.43
C MET A 85 -28.92 -15.12 -1.46
N LEU A 86 -28.59 -14.33 -2.50
CA LEU A 86 -29.46 -14.08 -3.65
C LEU A 86 -29.73 -15.35 -4.48
N PHE A 87 -28.80 -16.30 -4.47
CA PHE A 87 -28.94 -17.59 -5.16
C PHE A 87 -29.56 -18.69 -4.29
N SER A 88 -29.88 -18.42 -3.01
CA SER A 88 -30.48 -19.41 -2.12
C SER A 88 -32.00 -19.18 -1.99
N PHE A 89 -32.79 -20.05 -2.62
CA PHE A 89 -34.26 -19.99 -2.60
C PHE A 89 -34.90 -20.26 -1.22
N LEU A 90 -34.12 -20.66 -0.21
CA LEU A 90 -34.60 -21.18 1.09
C LEU A 90 -34.45 -20.23 2.29
N ARG A 91 -33.85 -19.04 2.15
CA ARG A 91 -33.62 -18.13 3.29
C ARG A 91 -34.67 -17.02 3.39
N LYS A 92 -35.36 -16.96 4.54
CA LYS A 92 -36.41 -15.97 4.82
C LYS A 92 -35.83 -14.56 5.04
N PRO A 93 -36.50 -13.50 4.52
CA PRO A 93 -36.00 -12.11 4.51
C PRO A 93 -35.89 -11.41 5.89
N LYS A 94 -36.31 -12.05 6.98
CA LYS A 94 -36.49 -11.38 8.30
C LYS A 94 -35.30 -11.45 9.26
N ASP A 95 -34.29 -12.26 8.98
CA ASP A 95 -33.09 -12.44 9.83
C ASP A 95 -31.85 -11.70 9.30
N HIS A 96 -32.04 -10.67 8.48
CA HIS A 96 -30.93 -10.01 7.80
C HIS A 96 -30.49 -8.75 8.54
N PRO A 97 -29.27 -8.73 9.12
CA PRO A 97 -28.70 -7.49 9.62
C PRO A 97 -28.58 -6.54 8.44
N THR A 98 -29.15 -5.36 8.59
CA THR A 98 -29.12 -4.34 7.54
C THR A 98 -27.67 -3.93 7.26
N PHE A 99 -27.42 -3.33 6.10
CA PHE A 99 -26.10 -2.75 5.82
C PHE A 99 -25.65 -1.78 6.92
N PHE A 100 -26.62 -1.09 7.55
CA PHE A 100 -26.38 -0.24 8.70
C PHE A 100 -25.81 -1.02 9.89
N ASP A 101 -26.44 -2.13 10.29
CA ASP A 101 -25.97 -2.99 11.38
C ASP A 101 -24.59 -3.61 11.08
N TYR A 102 -24.34 -3.95 9.82
CA TYR A 102 -23.02 -4.43 9.40
C TYR A 102 -21.94 -3.35 9.52
N LYS A 103 -22.28 -2.10 9.17
CA LYS A 103 -21.35 -0.96 9.23
C LYS A 103 -21.06 -0.54 10.68
N THR A 104 -22.07 -0.50 11.55
CA THR A 104 -21.91 -0.13 12.96
C THR A 104 -21.06 -1.16 13.71
N ALA A 105 -21.35 -2.45 13.54
CA ALA A 105 -20.58 -3.54 14.15
C ALA A 105 -19.10 -3.56 13.70
N LYS A 106 -18.82 -3.13 12.46
CA LYS A 106 -17.46 -3.10 11.91
C LYS A 106 -16.72 -1.80 12.26
N ALA A 107 -17.43 -0.68 12.38
CA ALA A 107 -16.86 0.60 12.82
C ALA A 107 -16.31 0.53 14.25
N GLU A 108 -17.00 -0.19 15.15
CA GLU A 108 -16.58 -0.37 16.54
C GLU A 108 -15.27 -1.18 16.68
N LYS A 109 -14.97 -2.05 15.70
CA LYS A 109 -13.78 -2.90 15.68
C LYS A 109 -12.63 -2.37 14.83
N ARG A 110 -12.76 -1.16 14.27
CA ARG A 110 -11.73 -0.64 13.36
C ARG A 110 -10.45 -0.29 14.10
N GLU A 111 -9.36 -0.84 13.59
CA GLU A 111 -8.02 -0.42 13.98
C GLU A 111 -7.68 0.95 13.41
N GLN A 112 -6.65 1.59 14.00
CA GLN A 112 -6.18 2.89 13.55
C GLN A 112 -5.62 2.83 12.13
N VAL A 113 -5.89 3.89 11.35
CA VAL A 113 -5.40 4.00 9.98
C VAL A 113 -3.88 3.97 9.94
N GLN A 114 -3.32 3.05 9.15
CA GLN A 114 -1.89 2.89 8.98
C GLN A 114 -1.42 3.54 7.68
N TYR A 115 -0.90 4.77 7.77
CA TYR A 115 -0.35 5.50 6.62
C TYR A 115 1.12 5.17 6.31
N GLY A 116 1.74 4.25 7.08
CA GLY A 116 3.19 3.98 6.99
C GLY A 116 3.64 3.55 5.59
N LEU A 117 2.95 2.58 4.99
CA LEU A 117 3.24 2.08 3.64
C LEU A 117 3.07 3.15 2.56
N LEU A 118 2.05 4.00 2.71
CA LEU A 118 1.78 5.09 1.77
C LEU A 118 2.92 6.11 1.77
N ILE A 119 3.39 6.51 2.96
CA ILE A 119 4.52 7.44 3.12
C ILE A 119 5.79 6.84 2.50
N ILE A 120 6.06 5.55 2.71
CA ILE A 120 7.24 4.88 2.13
C ILE A 120 7.20 4.93 0.60
N GLY A 121 6.06 4.57 -0.01
CA GLY A 121 5.89 4.65 -1.46
C GLY A 121 6.07 6.07 -1.99
N LEU A 122 5.51 7.07 -1.31
CA LEU A 122 5.59 8.48 -1.69
C LEU A 122 7.05 8.99 -1.62
N VAL A 123 7.81 8.59 -0.60
CA VAL A 123 9.24 8.89 -0.50
C VAL A 123 10.02 8.25 -1.65
N CYS A 124 9.76 6.99 -2.01
CA CYS A 124 10.40 6.35 -3.16
C CYS A 124 10.09 7.07 -4.48
N ILE A 125 8.84 7.52 -4.67
CA ILE A 125 8.47 8.33 -5.85
C ILE A 125 9.21 9.67 -5.84
N ALA A 126 9.32 10.33 -4.69
CA ALA A 126 10.07 11.59 -4.59
C ALA A 126 11.55 11.39 -4.95
N VAL A 127 12.19 10.31 -4.49
CA VAL A 127 13.57 9.96 -4.84
C VAL A 127 13.71 9.68 -6.35
N SER A 128 12.74 8.98 -6.94
CA SER A 128 12.69 8.74 -8.39
C SER A 128 12.63 10.06 -9.17
N LEU A 129 11.78 11.00 -8.77
CA LEU A 129 11.67 12.30 -9.41
C LEU A 129 12.97 13.12 -9.29
N LEU A 130 13.68 13.03 -8.16
CA LEU A 130 14.99 13.67 -7.99
C LEU A 130 16.03 13.06 -8.94
N ALA A 131 16.05 11.74 -9.08
CA ALA A 131 16.93 11.05 -10.04
C ALA A 131 16.61 11.42 -11.50
N LEU A 132 15.32 11.56 -11.83
CA LEU A 132 14.86 12.02 -13.13
C LEU A 132 15.23 13.49 -13.39
N ALA A 133 15.13 14.35 -12.39
CA ALA A 133 15.56 15.74 -12.51
C ALA A 133 17.07 15.82 -12.74
N GLY A 134 17.86 15.00 -12.04
CA GLY A 134 19.30 14.86 -12.29
C GLY A 134 19.60 14.43 -13.71
N TYR A 135 18.88 13.44 -14.23
CA TYR A 135 18.99 12.98 -15.62
C TYR A 135 18.76 14.11 -16.63
N TYR A 136 17.77 14.98 -16.44
CA TYR A 136 17.51 16.08 -17.39
C TYR A 136 18.49 17.26 -17.28
N ASN A 137 19.24 17.38 -16.17
CA ASN A 137 20.19 18.48 -15.95
C ASN A 137 21.65 18.09 -16.24
N LEU A 138 21.92 16.82 -16.55
CA LEU A 138 23.22 16.25 -16.94
C LEU A 138 23.25 16.01 -18.44
#